data_AF-A5G8B1-F1
#
_entry.id   AF-A5G8B1-F1
#
_cell.length_a   1.000
_cell.length_b   1.000
_cell.length_c   1.000
_cell.angle_alpha   90.00
_cell.angle_beta   90.00
_cell.angle_gamma   90.00
#
_symmetry.space_group_name_H-M   'P 1'
#
loop_
_entity.id
_entity.type
_entity.pdbx_description
1 polymer ?
#
loop_
_entity_poly.entity_id
_entity_poly.type
_entity_poly.pdbx_seq_one_letter_code
_entity_poly.pdbx_strand_id
1 'polypeptide(L)'
;MEDAIMEKEEIRDIILDTMVVSLEAQLRALKKLRGAAEEVEPRSKGMSQIDMVLNILNAVGKPLHISQIIEDVEKTFGVKLERESLVSALSKKVMKEDRFIRTGKNTFALKGR
;
A
#
# COMPACT_ATOMS: atom_id res chain seq x y z
N MET A 1 -14.30 31.88 -28.26
CA MET A 1 -13.42 32.22 -27.12
C MET A 1 -13.34 31.03 -26.17
N GLU A 2 -14.44 30.25 -26.00
CA GLU A 2 -14.41 28.92 -25.36
C GLU A 2 -13.40 27.93 -25.96
N ASP A 3 -13.30 27.78 -27.28
CA ASP A 3 -12.44 26.74 -27.88
C ASP A 3 -10.95 26.88 -27.51
N ALA A 4 -10.45 28.12 -27.43
CA ALA A 4 -9.07 28.40 -27.02
C ALA A 4 -8.83 28.21 -25.51
N ILE A 5 -9.89 28.26 -24.69
CA ILE A 5 -9.83 27.96 -23.26
C ILE A 5 -9.81 26.43 -23.08
N MET A 6 -10.61 25.69 -23.85
CA MET A 6 -10.63 24.23 -23.86
C MET A 6 -9.29 23.62 -24.31
N GLU A 7 -8.70 24.13 -25.40
CA GLU A 7 -7.35 23.69 -25.83
C GLU A 7 -6.28 23.93 -24.75
N LYS A 8 -6.37 25.04 -24.02
CA LYS A 8 -5.41 25.37 -22.97
C LYS A 8 -5.55 24.46 -21.75
N GLU A 9 -6.78 24.06 -21.42
CA GLU A 9 -7.08 23.08 -20.36
C GLU A 9 -6.58 21.68 -20.76
N GLU A 10 -6.81 21.24 -22.01
CA GLU A 10 -6.29 19.96 -22.51
C GLU A 10 -4.76 19.90 -22.48
N ILE A 11 -4.08 20.95 -22.93
CA ILE A 11 -2.61 21.04 -22.88
C ILE A 11 -2.11 20.99 -21.44
N ARG A 12 -2.80 21.68 -20.53
CA ARG A 12 -2.46 21.67 -19.10
C ARG A 12 -2.57 20.26 -18.52
N ASP A 13 -3.63 19.53 -18.83
CA ASP A 13 -3.87 18.18 -18.32
C ASP A 13 -2.82 17.21 -18.86
N ILE A 14 -2.49 17.28 -20.15
CA ILE A 14 -1.42 16.46 -20.75
C ILE A 14 -0.07 16.70 -20.06
N ILE A 15 0.26 17.96 -19.75
CA ILE A 15 1.50 18.30 -19.05
C ILE A 15 1.50 17.74 -17.64
N LEU A 16 0.38 17.87 -16.91
CA LEU A 16 0.25 17.36 -15.54
C LEU A 16 0.36 15.84 -15.52
N ASP A 17 -0.34 15.14 -16.40
CA ASP A 17 -0.27 13.67 -16.53
C ASP A 17 1.14 13.20 -16.85
N THR A 18 1.82 13.88 -17.76
CA THR A 18 3.22 13.58 -18.10
C THR A 18 4.13 13.74 -16.89
N MET A 19 3.93 14.79 -16.09
CA MET A 19 4.71 15.01 -14.87
C MET A 19 4.44 13.96 -13.81
N VAL A 20 3.18 13.55 -13.62
CA VAL A 20 2.81 12.46 -12.69
C VAL A 20 3.52 11.18 -13.08
N VAL A 21 3.44 10.76 -14.35
CA VAL A 21 4.10 9.54 -14.84
C VAL A 21 5.62 9.60 -14.67
N SER A 22 6.22 10.76 -14.97
CA SER A 22 7.67 10.97 -14.81
C SER A 22 8.12 10.87 -13.35
N LEU A 23 7.40 11.53 -12.43
CA LEU A 23 7.71 11.51 -11.01
C LEU A 23 7.53 10.12 -10.39
N GLU A 24 6.52 9.38 -10.81
CA GLU A 24 6.36 7.98 -10.40
C GLU A 24 7.54 7.11 -10.85
N ALA A 25 7.99 7.27 -12.09
CA ALA A 25 9.13 6.53 -12.62
C ALA A 25 10.41 6.84 -11.84
N GLN A 26 10.64 8.13 -11.55
CA GLN A 26 11.78 8.57 -10.73
C GLN A 26 11.71 8.00 -9.30
N LEU A 27 10.54 8.01 -8.67
CA LEU A 27 10.36 7.41 -7.34
C LEU A 27 10.62 5.90 -7.36
N ARG A 28 10.18 5.17 -8.41
CA ARG A 28 10.48 3.74 -8.58
C ARG A 28 11.99 3.51 -8.71
N ALA A 29 12.68 4.34 -9.50
CA ALA A 29 14.13 4.26 -9.66
C ALA A 29 14.87 4.52 -8.33
N LEU A 30 14.47 5.55 -7.58
CA LEU A 30 15.05 5.85 -6.27
C LEU A 30 14.77 4.75 -5.24
N LYS A 31 13.56 4.18 -5.23
CA LYS A 31 13.23 3.01 -4.37
C LYS A 31 14.10 1.81 -4.72
N LYS A 32 14.34 1.55 -6.01
CA LYS A 32 15.24 0.48 -6.49
C LYS A 32 16.69 0.73 -6.04
N LEU A 33 17.19 1.96 -6.17
CA LEU A 33 18.54 2.34 -5.74
C LEU A 33 18.71 2.27 -4.21
N ARG A 34 17.67 2.59 -3.44
CA ARG A 34 17.69 2.50 -1.97
C ARG A 34 17.53 1.07 -1.44
N GLY A 35 17.17 0.10 -2.28
CA GLY A 35 16.64 -1.19 -1.84
C GLY A 35 17.02 -2.38 -2.72
N ALA A 36 18.30 -2.57 -3.02
CA ALA A 36 18.80 -3.88 -3.46
C ALA A 36 18.78 -4.89 -2.28
N ALA A 37 17.57 -5.22 -1.81
CA ALA A 37 17.19 -6.40 -1.03
C ALA A 37 15.71 -6.27 -0.61
N GLU A 38 14.81 -6.34 -1.59
CA GLU A 38 13.51 -7.04 -1.51
C GLU A 38 12.74 -6.70 -2.79
N GLU A 39 13.07 -7.43 -3.85
CA GLU A 39 12.15 -7.63 -4.96
C GLU A 39 10.87 -8.24 -4.42
N VAL A 40 9.78 -7.49 -4.49
CA VAL A 40 8.49 -8.08 -4.78
C VAL A 40 7.89 -7.27 -5.91
N GLU A 41 8.21 -7.68 -7.15
CA GLU A 41 7.48 -7.26 -8.33
C GLU A 41 5.97 -7.49 -8.14
N PRO A 42 5.11 -6.66 -8.75
CA PRO A 42 3.67 -6.80 -8.64
C PRO A 42 3.24 -7.98 -9.52
N ARG A 43 3.20 -9.18 -8.95
CA ARG A 43 2.46 -10.27 -9.58
C ARG A 43 0.97 -9.96 -9.48
N SER A 44 0.37 -9.72 -10.63
CA SER A 44 -1.07 -9.67 -10.89
C SER A 44 -1.77 -10.98 -10.52
N LYS A 45 -1.91 -11.22 -9.22
CA LYS A 45 -2.92 -12.10 -8.62
C LYS A 45 -3.49 -11.28 -7.47
N GLY A 46 -4.80 -11.01 -7.53
CA GLY A 46 -5.49 -10.01 -6.70
C GLY A 46 -4.87 -9.85 -5.32
N MET A 47 -4.46 -8.62 -5.00
CA MET A 47 -3.85 -8.28 -3.71
C MET A 47 -4.57 -9.04 -2.59
N SER A 48 -3.87 -9.98 -1.96
CA SER A 48 -4.45 -10.69 -0.84
C SER A 48 -4.72 -9.67 0.27
N GLN A 49 -5.74 -9.90 1.09
CA GLN A 49 -5.99 -9.07 2.28
C GLN A 49 -4.71 -8.90 3.12
N ILE A 50 -3.87 -9.93 3.13
CA ILE A 50 -2.56 -9.92 3.80
C ILE A 50 -1.56 -8.95 3.13
N ASP A 51 -1.53 -8.87 1.81
CA ASP A 51 -0.63 -7.95 1.08
C ASP A 51 -1.05 -6.50 1.28
N MET A 52 -2.37 -6.23 1.37
CA MET A 52 -2.88 -4.90 1.70
C MET A 52 -2.45 -4.48 3.12
N VAL A 53 -2.62 -5.37 4.10
CA VAL A 53 -2.17 -5.10 5.49
C VAL A 53 -0.66 -4.94 5.57
N LEU A 54 0.10 -5.76 4.83
CA LEU A 54 1.53 -5.64 4.74
C LEU A 54 1.94 -4.26 4.22
N ASN A 55 1.28 -3.76 3.17
CA ASN A 55 1.55 -2.43 2.62
C ASN A 55 1.26 -1.32 3.63
N ILE A 56 0.13 -1.39 4.34
CA ILE A 56 -0.21 -0.40 5.39
C ILE A 56 0.80 -0.43 6.53
N LEU A 57 1.11 -1.60 7.08
CA LEU A 57 2.09 -1.72 8.17
C LEU A 57 3.50 -1.31 7.72
N ASN A 58 3.86 -1.55 6.45
CA ASN A 58 5.12 -1.07 5.88
C ASN A 58 5.16 0.45 5.72
N ALA A 59 4.04 1.07 5.36
CA ALA A 59 3.93 2.51 5.19
C ALA A 59 3.99 3.26 6.53
N VAL A 60 3.33 2.71 7.56
CA VAL A 60 3.29 3.32 8.90
C VAL A 60 4.54 3.00 9.72
N GLY A 61 5.12 1.81 9.55
CA GLY A 61 6.35 1.39 10.23
C GLY A 61 6.21 1.26 11.75
N LYS A 62 4.99 1.08 12.26
CA LYS A 62 4.69 0.90 13.70
C LYS A 62 3.61 -0.18 13.88
N PRO A 63 3.51 -0.79 15.07
CA PRO A 63 2.41 -1.70 15.38
C PRO A 63 1.06 -0.98 15.29
N LEU A 64 0.11 -1.55 14.56
CA LEU A 64 -1.24 -0.99 14.44
C LEU A 64 -2.29 -1.97 14.97
N HIS A 65 -3.34 -1.40 15.54
CA HIS A 65 -4.51 -2.16 15.95
C HIS A 65 -5.34 -2.56 14.73
N ILE A 66 -5.99 -3.73 14.78
CA ILE A 66 -6.77 -4.28 13.65
C ILE A 66 -7.80 -3.30 13.08
N SER A 67 -8.44 -2.50 13.94
CA SER A 67 -9.40 -1.48 13.49
C SER A 67 -8.74 -0.40 12.62
N GLN A 68 -7.55 0.07 13.02
CA GLN A 68 -6.80 1.08 12.26
C GLN A 68 -6.34 0.49 10.93
N ILE A 69 -5.90 -0.77 10.93
CA ILE A 69 -5.51 -1.48 9.71
C ILE A 69 -6.69 -1.56 8.74
N ILE A 70 -7.90 -1.86 9.22
CA ILE A 70 -9.10 -1.93 8.36
C ILE A 70 -9.42 -0.55 7.79
N GLU A 71 -9.42 0.50 8.61
CA GLU A 71 -9.67 1.88 8.16
C GLU A 71 -8.65 2.35 7.12
N ASP A 72 -7.37 2.06 7.35
CA ASP A 72 -6.30 2.49 6.44
C ASP A 72 -6.33 1.70 5.12
N VAL A 73 -6.69 0.42 5.15
CA VAL A 73 -6.92 -0.37 3.94
C VAL A 73 -8.12 0.16 3.16
N GLU A 74 -9.23 0.48 3.83
CA GLU A 74 -10.42 1.05 3.20
C GLU A 74 -10.10 2.40 2.55
N LYS A 75 -9.34 3.28 3.23
CA LYS A 75 -8.89 4.57 2.68
C LYS A 75 -7.92 4.44 1.50
N THR A 76 -6.99 3.49 1.57
CA THR A 76 -5.90 3.37 0.59
C THR A 76 -6.29 2.56 -0.64
N PHE A 77 -7.06 1.49 -0.45
CA PHE A 77 -7.41 0.52 -1.50
C PHE A 77 -8.89 0.53 -1.86
N GLY A 78 -9.75 1.22 -1.10
CA GLY A 78 -11.21 1.24 -1.33
C GLY A 78 -11.90 -0.10 -1.04
N VAL A 79 -11.23 -1.02 -0.34
CA VAL A 79 -11.73 -2.36 -0.04
C VAL A 79 -12.10 -2.48 1.43
N LYS A 80 -13.33 -2.90 1.70
CA LYS A 80 -13.79 -3.17 3.06
C LYS A 80 -13.37 -4.57 3.49
N LEU A 81 -12.52 -4.65 4.51
CA LEU A 81 -12.07 -5.92 5.09
C LEU A 81 -12.92 -6.32 6.31
N GLU A 82 -13.26 -7.60 6.41
CA GLU A 82 -13.91 -8.14 7.60
C GLU A 82 -12.92 -8.45 8.72
N ARG A 83 -13.23 -7.95 9.92
CA ARG A 83 -12.38 -8.06 11.11
C ARG A 83 -12.03 -9.50 11.47
N GLU A 84 -13.03 -10.39 11.50
CA GLU A 84 -12.83 -11.78 11.92
C GLU A 84 -11.95 -12.55 10.93
N SER A 85 -12.18 -12.35 9.63
CA SER A 85 -11.35 -12.89 8.55
C SER A 85 -9.90 -12.41 8.69
N LEU A 86 -9.71 -11.10 8.94
CA LEU A 86 -8.39 -10.49 9.04
C LEU A 86 -7.60 -10.97 10.27
N VAL A 87 -8.24 -11.04 11.43
CA VAL A 87 -7.61 -11.55 12.66
C VAL A 87 -7.21 -13.01 12.49
N SER A 88 -8.06 -13.85 11.88
CA SER A 88 -7.75 -15.25 11.62
C SER A 88 -6.58 -15.40 10.64
N ALA A 89 -6.61 -14.66 9.53
CA ALA A 89 -5.56 -14.69 8.52
C ALA A 89 -4.21 -14.19 9.06
N LEU A 90 -4.20 -13.08 9.81
CA LEU A 90 -2.98 -12.56 10.45
C LEU A 90 -2.48 -13.50 11.55
N SER A 91 -3.35 -14.03 12.39
CA SER A 91 -2.96 -14.99 13.44
C SER A 91 -2.32 -16.25 12.84
N LYS A 92 -2.87 -16.76 11.73
CA LYS A 92 -2.27 -17.89 11.00
C LYS A 92 -0.88 -17.56 10.45
N LYS A 93 -0.60 -16.30 10.08
CA LYS A 93 0.73 -15.90 9.61
C LYS A 93 1.72 -15.65 10.75
N VAL A 94 1.27 -15.07 11.86
CA VAL A 94 2.07 -14.98 13.09
C VAL A 94 2.47 -16.38 13.58
N MET A 95 1.54 -17.35 13.57
CA MET A 95 1.82 -18.74 13.97
C MET A 95 2.80 -19.45 13.04
N LYS A 96 2.84 -19.08 11.76
CA LYS A 96 3.83 -19.58 10.79
C LYS A 96 5.18 -18.87 10.90
N GLU A 97 5.35 -18.00 11.89
CA GLU A 97 6.48 -17.06 12.02
C GLU A 97 6.74 -16.22 10.76
N ASP A 98 5.71 -16.05 9.95
CA ASP A 98 5.78 -15.44 8.63
C ASP A 98 5.54 -13.94 8.77
N ARG A 99 6.62 -13.14 8.66
CA ARG A 99 6.70 -11.67 8.48
C ARG A 99 5.91 -10.75 9.43
N PHE A 100 4.98 -11.27 10.24
CA PHE A 100 4.13 -10.56 11.16
C PHE A 100 4.40 -11.02 12.58
N ILE A 101 4.34 -10.09 13.52
CA ILE A 101 4.39 -10.35 14.96
C ILE A 101 3.15 -9.76 15.62
N ARG A 102 2.67 -10.44 16.66
CA ARG A 102 1.60 -9.91 17.51
C ARG A 102 2.22 -9.21 18.70
N THR A 103 2.10 -7.89 18.74
CA THR A 103 2.67 -7.06 19.82
C THR A 103 1.67 -6.79 20.94
N GLY A 104 0.39 -7.13 20.74
CA GLY A 104 -0.65 -6.93 21.75
C GLY A 104 -2.01 -7.53 21.39
N LYS A 105 -3.02 -7.21 22.21
CA LYS A 105 -4.41 -7.60 21.93
C LYS A 105 -4.90 -6.91 20.66
N ASN A 106 -4.97 -7.69 19.57
CA ASN A 106 -5.37 -7.24 18.24
C ASN A 106 -4.46 -6.17 17.63
N THR A 107 -3.20 -6.15 18.05
CA THR A 107 -2.16 -5.26 17.51
C THR A 107 -1.13 -6.11 16.80
N PHE A 108 -0.85 -5.76 15.55
CA PHE A 108 0.05 -6.48 14.67
C PHE A 108 1.15 -5.54 14.18
N ALA A 109 2.36 -6.07 14.06
CA ALA A 109 3.52 -5.38 13.51
C ALA A 109 4.28 -6.31 12.55
N LEU A 110 5.26 -5.77 11.85
CA LEU A 110 6.13 -6.55 10.97
C LEU A 110 7.34 -7.06 11.75
N LYS A 111 7.73 -8.31 11.49
CA LYS A 111 8.92 -8.94 12.10
C LYS A 111 10.15 -8.22 11.54
N GLY A 112 10.90 -7.51 12.40
CA GLY A 112 12.13 -6.81 12.02
C GLY A 112 12.02 -5.29 11.85
N ARG A 113 10.89 -4.67 12.24
CA ARG A 113 10.76 -3.22 12.39
C ARG A 113 10.08 -2.82 13.69
#